data_AF-A0A3M2FN92-F1
#
_entry.id   AF-A0A3M2FN92-F1
#
_cell.length_a   1.000
_cell.length_b   1.000
_cell.length_c   1.000
_cell.angle_alpha   90.00
_cell.angle_beta   90.00
_cell.angle_gamma   90.00
#
_symmetry.space_group_name_H-M   'P 1'
#
loop_
_entity.id
_entity.type
_entity.pdbx_description
1 polymer ?
#
loop_
_entity_poly.entity_id
_entity_poly.type
_entity_poly.pdbx_seq_one_letter_code
_entity_poly.pdbx_strand_id
1 'polypeptide(L)'
;MQILTFFLFTGMVALLSWYFTRGTDESHARGYFLAGRSLSGVVIAGSLLLTNLSTEQRVGLNGVAFKEGILVMAWETLAALAMVITALVLLPRYL
;
A
#
# COMPACT_ATOMS: atom_id res chain seq x y z
N MET A 1 -26.67 8.38 -8.58
CA MET A 1 -25.42 9.09 -8.17
C MET A 1 -24.22 8.15 -8.01
N GLN A 2 -24.34 6.98 -7.38
CA GLN A 2 -23.21 6.06 -7.12
C GLN A 2 -22.44 5.60 -8.38
N ILE A 3 -23.15 5.27 -9.47
CA ILE A 3 -22.52 4.84 -10.73
C ILE A 3 -21.72 5.98 -11.37
N LEU A 4 -22.24 7.21 -11.33
CA LEU A 4 -21.54 8.40 -11.83
C LEU A 4 -20.26 8.67 -11.03
N THR A 5 -20.33 8.61 -9.69
CA THR A 5 -19.15 8.78 -8.83
C THR A 5 -18.11 7.67 -9.03
N PHE A 6 -18.54 6.43 -9.29
CA PHE A 6 -17.62 5.33 -9.59
C PHE A 6 -16.81 5.59 -10.85
N PHE A 7 -17.47 5.94 -11.96
CA PHE A 7 -16.77 6.21 -13.22
C PHE A 7 -15.92 7.47 -13.14
N LEU A 8 -16.36 8.50 -12.42
CA LEU A 8 -15.59 9.73 -12.22
C LEU A 8 -14.32 9.47 -11.42
N PHE A 9 -14.42 8.75 -10.29
CA PHE A 9 -13.26 8.44 -9.45
C PHE A 9 -12.27 7.51 -10.17
N THR A 10 -12.76 6.43 -10.78
CA THR A 10 -11.92 5.50 -11.54
C THR A 10 -11.25 6.18 -12.73
N GLY A 11 -11.99 7.01 -13.47
CA GLY A 11 -11.44 7.80 -14.58
C GLY A 11 -10.37 8.78 -14.11
N MET A 12 -10.59 9.46 -12.99
CA MET A 12 -9.61 10.37 -12.39
C MET A 12 -8.32 9.65 -11.99
N VAL A 13 -8.43 8.49 -11.33
CA VAL A 13 -7.25 7.68 -10.96
C VAL A 13 -6.49 7.24 -12.21
N ALA A 14 -7.20 6.75 -13.24
CA ALA A 14 -6.58 6.34 -14.50
C ALA A 14 -5.82 7.49 -15.19
N LEU A 15 -6.42 8.69 -15.23
CA LEU A 15 -5.80 9.87 -15.82
C LEU A 15 -4.58 10.35 -15.01
N LEU A 16 -4.67 10.36 -13.69
CA LEU A 16 -3.56 10.74 -12.81
C LEU A 16 -2.41 9.73 -12.93
N SER A 17 -2.68 8.44 -12.85
CA SER A 17 -1.68 7.39 -13.05
C SER A 17 -1.00 7.52 -14.40
N TRP A 18 -1.78 7.70 -15.47
CA TRP A 18 -1.20 7.89 -16.81
C TRP A 18 -0.34 9.16 -16.91
N TYR A 19 -0.78 10.27 -16.30
CA TYR A 19 -0.01 11.51 -16.29
C TYR A 19 1.33 11.36 -15.54
N PHE A 20 1.33 10.71 -14.37
CA PHE A 20 2.54 10.50 -13.57
C PHE A 20 3.49 9.45 -14.17
N THR A 21 2.99 8.43 -14.87
CA THR A 21 3.81 7.36 -15.47
C THR A 21 4.33 7.69 -16.87
N ARG A 22 3.85 8.77 -17.52
CA ARG A 22 4.19 9.07 -18.93
C ARG A 22 5.65 9.49 -19.18
N GLY A 23 6.42 9.78 -18.13
CA GLY A 23 7.81 10.26 -18.22
C GLY A 23 8.80 9.42 -17.41
N THR A 24 8.39 8.27 -16.87
CA THR A 24 9.29 7.39 -16.11
C THR A 24 10.03 6.43 -17.03
N ASP A 25 11.35 6.46 -16.96
CA ASP A 25 12.24 5.60 -17.75
C ASP A 25 12.39 4.23 -17.07
N GLU A 26 11.59 3.25 -17.50
CA GLU A 26 11.53 1.91 -16.92
C GLU A 26 12.50 0.90 -17.57
N SER A 27 13.41 1.40 -18.41
CA SER A 27 14.37 0.63 -19.20
C SER A 27 15.48 -0.05 -18.37
N HIS A 28 15.63 0.30 -17.10
CA HIS A 28 16.61 -0.30 -16.19
C HIS A 28 15.97 -0.81 -14.90
N ALA A 29 16.31 -2.03 -14.49
CA ALA A 29 15.80 -2.68 -13.26
C ALA A 29 15.96 -1.81 -12.00
N ARG A 30 17.00 -0.97 -11.95
CA ARG A 30 17.23 0.00 -10.86
C ARG A 30 16.20 1.15 -10.85
N GLY A 31 15.75 1.59 -12.02
CA GLY A 31 14.70 2.59 -12.18
C GLY A 31 13.33 2.03 -11.82
N TYR A 32 13.05 0.79 -12.24
CA TYR A 32 11.78 0.10 -11.98
C TYR A 32 11.58 -0.27 -10.49
N PHE A 33 12.60 -0.81 -9.81
CA PHE A 33 12.46 -1.28 -8.42
C PHE A 33 12.76 -0.23 -7.35
N LEU A 34 13.58 0.80 -7.63
CA LEU A 34 13.98 1.80 -6.63
C LEU A 34 13.57 3.23 -7.01
N ALA A 35 12.81 3.42 -8.10
CA ALA A 35 12.48 4.74 -8.67
C ALA A 35 13.71 5.68 -8.69
N GLY A 36 14.88 5.15 -9.04
CA GLY A 36 16.12 5.92 -9.11
C GLY A 36 16.60 6.53 -7.77
N ARG A 37 16.24 5.97 -6.61
CA ARG A 37 16.50 6.52 -5.25
C ARG A 37 15.72 7.79 -4.92
N SER A 38 14.71 8.15 -5.71
CA SER A 38 13.89 9.35 -5.49
C SER A 38 12.74 9.14 -4.48
N LEU A 39 12.40 7.88 -4.18
CA LEU A 39 11.36 7.55 -3.21
C LEU A 39 11.86 7.74 -1.77
N SER A 40 11.30 8.75 -1.10
CA SER A 40 11.49 8.95 0.35
C SER A 40 10.96 7.76 1.14
N GLY A 41 11.60 7.43 2.27
CA GLY A 41 11.17 6.34 3.17
C GLY A 41 9.70 6.46 3.63
N VAL A 42 9.16 7.69 3.69
CA VAL A 42 7.74 7.93 3.99
C VAL A 42 6.82 7.39 2.89
N VAL A 43 7.21 7.52 1.61
CA VAL A 43 6.43 7.02 0.48
C VAL A 43 6.46 5.49 0.44
N ILE A 44 7.61 4.88 0.75
CA ILE A 44 7.74 3.42 0.85
C ILE A 44 6.88 2.87 1.99
N ALA A 45 6.97 3.47 3.19
CA ALA A 45 6.13 3.08 4.32
C ALA A 45 4.65 3.27 4.03
N GLY A 46 4.27 4.39 3.41
CA GLY A 46 2.89 4.66 2.99
C GLY A 46 2.37 3.63 1.99
N SER A 47 3.17 3.24 0.99
CA SER A 47 2.80 2.22 0.01
C SER A 47 2.60 0.84 0.66
N LEU A 48 3.47 0.45 1.60
CA LEU A 48 3.35 -0.80 2.34
C LEU A 48 2.08 -0.84 3.21
N LEU A 49 1.77 0.26 3.90
CA LEU A 49 0.53 0.39 4.66
C LEU A 49 -0.70 0.31 3.76
N LEU A 50 -0.69 0.99 2.62
CA LEU A 50 -1.80 0.97 1.66
C LEU A 50 -2.03 -0.43 1.07
N THR A 51 -0.98 -1.24 0.92
CA THR A 51 -1.08 -2.62 0.43
C THR A 51 -1.80 -3.54 1.42
N ASN A 52 -1.77 -3.21 2.72
CA ASN A 52 -2.49 -3.93 3.76
C ASN A 52 -3.93 -3.41 3.99
N LEU A 53 -4.31 -2.29 3.38
CA LEU A 53 -5.65 -1.70 3.50
C LEU A 53 -6.57 -2.14 2.35
N SER A 54 -6.64 -3.44 2.09
CA SER A 54 -7.51 -3.98 1.04
C SER A 54 -8.99 -4.00 1.46
N THR A 55 -9.90 -3.91 0.48
CA THR A 55 -11.35 -4.03 0.70
C THR A 55 -11.73 -5.36 1.34
N GLU A 56 -11.04 -6.44 0.97
CA GLU A 56 -11.21 -7.79 1.50
C GLU A 56 -10.80 -7.86 2.97
N GLN A 57 -9.67 -7.25 3.32
CA GLN A 57 -9.22 -7.19 4.71
C GLN A 57 -10.16 -6.33 5.54
N ARG A 58 -10.60 -5.17 5.05
CA ARG A 58 -11.47 -4.27 5.80
C ARG A 58 -12.86 -4.87 6.04
N VAL A 59 -13.44 -5.56 5.05
CA VAL A 59 -14.72 -6.26 5.23
C VAL A 59 -14.54 -7.53 6.08
N GLY A 60 -13.45 -8.28 5.86
CA GLY A 60 -13.12 -9.49 6.62
C GLY A 60 -12.88 -9.23 8.11
N LEU A 61 -12.05 -8.23 8.43
CA LEU A 61 -11.77 -7.78 9.81
C LEU A 61 -13.05 -7.32 10.51
N ASN A 62 -13.94 -6.61 9.82
CA ASN A 62 -15.24 -6.24 10.38
C ASN A 62 -16.11 -7.48 10.69
N GLY A 63 -16.09 -8.50 9.82
CA GLY A 63 -16.79 -9.76 10.05
C GLY A 63 -16.23 -10.56 11.23
N VAL A 64 -14.90 -10.60 11.40
CA VAL A 64 -14.25 -11.25 12.54
C VAL A 64 -14.47 -10.43 13.82
N ALA A 65 -14.41 -9.09 13.75
CA ALA A 65 -14.63 -8.20 14.89
C ALA A 65 -16.07 -8.27 15.41
N PHE A 66 -17.06 -8.58 14.56
CA PHE A 66 -18.42 -8.85 15.01
C PHE A 66 -18.52 -10.11 15.91
N LYS A 67 -17.65 -11.10 15.70
CA LYS A 67 -17.64 -12.36 16.46
C LYS A 67 -16.73 -12.29 17.69
N GLU A 68 -15.51 -11.81 17.50
CA GLU A 68 -14.41 -11.84 18.48
C GLU A 68 -14.17 -10.49 19.16
N GLY A 69 -14.89 -9.44 18.75
CA GLY A 69 -14.78 -8.10 19.32
C GLY A 69 -13.39 -7.49 19.12
N ILE A 70 -12.85 -6.90 20.19
CA ILE A 70 -11.61 -6.13 20.16
C ILE A 70 -10.35 -6.99 19.99
N LEU A 71 -10.45 -8.31 20.22
CA LEU A 71 -9.33 -9.25 20.11
C LEU A 71 -8.72 -9.29 18.70
N VAL A 72 -9.49 -8.93 17.68
CA VAL A 72 -9.04 -8.86 16.29
C VAL A 72 -7.90 -7.85 16.09
N MET A 73 -7.83 -6.81 16.92
CA MET A 73 -6.71 -5.85 16.87
C MET A 73 -5.35 -6.47 17.22
N ALA A 74 -5.32 -7.63 17.88
CA ALA A 74 -4.06 -8.33 18.15
C ALA A 74 -3.32 -8.69 16.85
N TRP A 75 -4.05 -9.01 15.77
CA TRP A 75 -3.46 -9.33 14.46
C TRP A 75 -2.80 -8.11 13.81
N GLU A 76 -3.48 -6.97 13.83
CA GLU A 76 -2.99 -5.72 13.26
C GLU A 76 -1.79 -5.16 14.03
N THR A 77 -1.84 -5.22 15.37
CA THR A 77 -0.74 -4.73 16.23
C THR A 77 0.52 -5.60 16.13
N LEU A 78 0.35 -6.93 16.06
CA LEU A 78 1.48 -7.84 15.83
C LEU A 78 2.09 -7.64 14.43
N ALA A 79 1.26 -7.45 13.41
CA ALA A 79 1.72 -7.19 12.04
C ALA A 79 2.51 -5.88 11.95
N ALA A 80 2.06 -4.82 12.62
CA ALA A 80 2.80 -3.55 12.68
C ALA A 80 4.18 -3.72 13.32
N LEU A 81 4.28 -4.47 14.43
CA LEU A 81 5.57 -4.77 15.07
C LEU A 81 6.48 -5.59 14.16
N ALA A 82 5.94 -6.62 13.51
CA ALA A 82 6.67 -7.45 12.56
C ALA A 82 7.20 -6.62 11.38
N MET A 83 6.40 -5.70 10.83
CA MET A 83 6.83 -4.79 9.76
C MET A 83 8.00 -3.90 10.17
N VAL A 84 8.02 -3.38 11.40
CA VAL A 84 9.16 -2.59 11.91
C VAL A 84 10.42 -3.43 11.97
N ILE A 85 10.33 -4.67 12.48
CA ILE A 85 11.48 -5.59 12.54
C ILE A 85 11.96 -5.94 11.14
N THR A 86 11.05 -6.26 10.22
CA THR A 86 11.37 -6.54 8.82
C THR A 86 12.03 -5.33 8.16
N ALA A 87 11.53 -4.12 8.39
CA ALA A 87 12.14 -2.91 7.86
C ALA A 87 13.57 -2.72 8.40
N LEU A 88 13.82 -2.91 9.69
CA LEU A 88 15.16 -2.74 10.27
C LEU A 88 16.14 -3.84 9.88
N VAL A 89 15.68 -5.08 9.62
CA VAL A 89 16.55 -6.24 9.35
C VAL A 89 16.72 -6.54 7.86
N LEU A 90 15.66 -6.42 7.07
CA LEU A 90 15.69 -6.74 5.64
C LEU A 90 16.13 -5.53 4.79
N LEU A 91 15.63 -4.32 5.02
CA LEU A 91 16.03 -3.16 4.19
C LEU A 91 17.56 -2.96 4.11
N PRO A 92 18.37 -3.06 5.19
CA PRO A 92 19.82 -2.91 5.07
C PRO A 92 20.53 -4.10 4.39
N ARG A 93 19.85 -5.23 4.17
CA ARG A 93 20.42 -6.38 3.44
C ARG A 93 20.04 -6.40 1.95
N TYR A 94 18.94 -5.77 1.58
CA TYR A 94 18.40 -5.80 0.21
C TYR A 94 18.56 -4.47 -0.56
N LEU A 95 18.96 -3.39 0.12
CA LEU A 95 19.42 -2.12 -0.49
C LEU A 95 20.94 -2.15 -0.75
#